data_AF-A0A931VQS0-F1
#
_entry.id   AF-A0A931VQS0-F1
#
_cell.length_a   1.000
_cell.length_b   1.000
_cell.length_c   1.000
_cell.angle_alpha   90.00
_cell.angle_beta   90.00
_cell.angle_gamma   90.00
#
_symmetry.space_group_name_H-M   'P 1'
#
loop_
_entity.id
_entity.type
_entity.pdbx_description
1 polymer ?
#
loop_
_entity_poly.entity_id
_entity_poly.type
_entity_poly.pdbx_seq_one_letter_code
_entity_poly.pdbx_strand_id
1 'polypeptide(L)' 'MNENTLAEPFQCAECQAGMMRLRFITYFTWLGEELITVPNFPAWICDVCGRREYD' A
#
# COMPACT_ATOMS: atom_id res chain seq x y z
N MET A 1 -22.22 -10.19 -7.98
CA MET A 1 -20.85 -10.08 -7.44
C MET A 1 -20.03 -9.58 -8.61
N ASN A 2 -19.73 -8.28 -8.62
CA ASN A 2 -19.25 -7.58 -9.78
C ASN A 2 -17.80 -7.21 -9.44
N GLU A 3 -16.85 -8.01 -9.94
CA GLU A 3 -15.43 -7.95 -9.60
C GLU A 3 -14.71 -6.80 -10.32
N ASN A 4 -15.22 -5.57 -10.25
CA ASN A 4 -14.58 -4.46 -10.98
C ASN A 4 -14.59 -3.08 -10.30
N THR A 5 -14.56 -3.04 -8.97
CA THR A 5 -14.15 -1.81 -8.26
C THR A 5 -12.68 -1.94 -7.87
N LEU A 6 -11.79 -2.00 -8.86
CA LEU A 6 -10.36 -1.86 -8.58
C LEU A 6 -10.17 -0.44 -8.06
N ALA A 7 -9.72 -0.30 -6.81
CA ALA A 7 -9.53 0.99 -6.19
C ALA A 7 -8.69 1.91 -7.09
N GLU A 8 -9.20 3.10 -7.40
CA GLU A 8 -8.59 3.98 -8.40
C GLU A 8 -7.28 4.57 -7.88
N PRO A 9 -6.20 4.59 -8.69
CA PRO A 9 -4.96 5.26 -8.33
C PRO A 9 -5.17 6.76 -8.09
N PHE A 10 -4.48 7.34 -7.11
CA PHE A 10 -4.54 8.77 -6.79
C PHE A 10 -3.16 9.42 -6.77
N GLN A 11 -3.09 10.74 -6.89
CA GLN A 11 -1.80 11.46 -6.94
C GLN A 11 -1.06 11.36 -5.60
N CYS A 12 0.24 11.10 -5.65
CA CYS A 12 1.07 11.04 -4.43
C CYS A 12 1.26 12.45 -3.83
N ALA A 13 0.86 12.63 -2.58
CA ALA A 13 1.00 13.90 -1.87
C ALA A 13 2.46 14.26 -1.51
N GLU A 14 3.38 13.30 -1.52
CA GLU A 14 4.79 13.54 -1.19
C GLU A 14 5.60 14.07 -2.36
N CYS A 15 5.59 13.36 -3.49
CA CYS A 15 6.38 13.76 -4.65
C CYS A 15 5.60 14.57 -5.69
N GLN A 16 4.27 14.58 -5.62
CA GLN A 16 3.36 15.20 -6.59
C GLN A 16 3.53 14.76 -8.06
N ALA A 17 4.44 13.83 -8.35
CA ALA A 17 4.78 13.35 -9.69
C ALA A 17 4.26 11.94 -9.98
N GLY A 18 4.18 11.08 -8.96
CA GLY A 18 3.75 9.69 -9.09
C GLY A 18 2.30 9.44 -8.69
N MET A 19 1.83 8.23 -8.99
CA MET A 19 0.50 7.75 -8.61
C MET A 19 0.62 6.69 -7.51
N MET A 20 -0.20 6.82 -6.48
CA MET A 20 -0.41 5.80 -5.45
C MET A 20 -1.23 4.67 -6.08
N ARG A 21 -0.69 3.45 -6.08
CA ARG A 21 -1.36 2.25 -6.62
C ARG A 21 -1.51 1.19 -5.56
N LEU A 22 -2.67 0.55 -5.50
CA LEU A 22 -2.92 -0.58 -4.60
C LEU A 22 -2.02 -1.76 -4.96
N ARG A 23 -1.34 -2.29 -3.95
CA ARG A 23 -0.46 -3.47 -4.02
C ARG A 23 -0.71 -4.34 -2.80
N PHE A 24 -0.60 -5.64 -2.99
CA PHE A 24 -0.65 -6.61 -1.91
C PHE A 24 0.78 -7.03 -1.60
N ILE A 25 1.25 -6.73 -0.39
CA ILE A 25 2.63 -6.97 0.05
C ILE A 25 2.66 -7.83 1.32
N THR A 26 3.84 -8.29 1.72
CA THR A 26 4.03 -8.78 3.07
C THR A 26 4.36 -7.60 3.98
N TYR A 27 3.49 -7.31 4.94
CA TYR A 27 3.70 -6.29 5.94
C TYR A 27 4.40 -6.89 7.16
N PHE A 28 5.47 -6.24 7.59
CA PHE A 28 6.25 -6.62 8.77
C PHE A 28 6.07 -5.54 9.82
N THR A 29 5.68 -5.92 11.02
CA THR A 29 5.56 -4.99 12.15
C THR A 29 5.93 -5.68 13.46
N TRP A 30 6.32 -4.89 14.44
CA TRP A 30 6.57 -5.38 15.79
C TRP A 30 5.34 -5.13 16.65
N LEU A 31 4.88 -6.18 17.34
CA LEU A 31 3.87 -6.07 18.38
C LEU A 31 4.52 -6.43 19.71
N GLY A 32 4.94 -5.40 20.45
CA GLY A 32 5.82 -5.58 21.60
C GLY A 32 7.20 -6.07 21.14
N GLU A 33 7.63 -7.22 21.65
CA GLU A 33 8.91 -7.85 21.30
C GLU A 33 8.78 -8.95 20.22
N GLU A 34 7.58 -9.14 19.67
CA GLU A 34 7.31 -10.14 18.64
C GLU A 34 7.26 -9.51 17.25
N LEU A 35 8.01 -10.08 16.30
CA LEU A 35 7.93 -9.72 14.89
C LEU A 35 6.76 -10.46 14.24
N ILE A 36 5.76 -9.71 13.77
CA ILE A 36 4.60 -10.23 13.06
C ILE A 36 4.74 -9.99 11.55
N THR A 37 4.33 -10.98 10.77
CA THR A 37 4.28 -10.92 9.31
C THR A 37 2.85 -11.12 8.83
N VAL A 38 2.31 -10.17 8.07
CA VAL A 38 0.98 -10.26 7.47
C VAL A 38 1.13 -10.36 5.95
N PRO A 39 0.94 -11.55 5.35
CA PRO A 39 0.98 -11.70 3.89
C PRO A 39 -0.27 -11.10 3.24
N ASN A 40 -0.15 -10.70 1.97
CA ASN A 40 -1.24 -10.11 1.18
C ASN A 40 -1.91 -8.90 1.88
N PHE A 41 -1.12 -8.07 2.56
CA PHE A 41 -1.61 -6.85 3.18
C PHE A 41 -1.77 -5.74 2.12
N PRO A 42 -2.93 -5.06 2.05
CA PRO A 42 -3.15 -3.98 1.09
C PRO A 42 -2.31 -2.75 1.46
N ALA A 43 -1.56 -2.23 0.49
CA ALA A 43 -0.79 -1.00 0.65
C ALA A 43 -0.88 -0.16 -0.63
N TRP A 44 -1.09 1.14 -0.45
CA TRP A 44 -0.93 2.12 -1.52
C TRP A 44 0.53 2.49 -1.65
N ILE A 45 1.13 2.21 -2.80
CA ILE A 45 2.56 2.48 -3.04
C ILE A 45 2.71 3.44 -4.22
N CYS A 46 3.42 4.55 -4.02
CA CYS A 46 3.77 5.46 -5.11
C CYS A 46 4.71 4.76 -6.09
N ASP A 47 4.38 4.81 -7.38
CA ASP A 47 5.21 4.25 -8.46
C ASP A 47 6.48 5.06 -8.79
N VAL A 48 6.65 6.24 -8.18
CA VAL A 48 7.82 7.11 -8.37
C VAL A 48 8.70 7.19 -7.11
N CYS A 49 8.18 7.69 -5.99
CA CYS A 49 8.99 7.90 -4.78
C CYS A 49 8.97 6.71 -3.79
N GLY A 50 8.07 5.74 -4.00
CA GLY A 50 7.94 4.59 -3.11
C GLY A 50 7.21 4.85 -1.79
N ARG A 51 6.60 6.04 -1.58
CA ARG A 51 5.72 6.33 -0.45
C ARG A 51 4.69 5.23 -0.25
N ARG A 52 4.43 4.87 1.01
CA ARG A 52 3.49 3.82 1.38
C ARG A 52 2.42 4.35 2.32
N GLU A 53 1.17 4.04 2.03
CA GLU A 53 0.04 4.26 2.92
C GLU A 53 -0.67 2.92 3.13
N TYR A 54 -0.95 2.63 4.40
CA TYR A 54 -1.58 1.40 4.87
C TYR A 54 -2.97 1.80 5.36
N ASP A 55 -4.01 1.19 4.80
CA ASP A 55 -5.42 1.37 5.22
C ASP A 55 -5.75 0.36 6.34
#